data_AF-A0A3M0ME10-F1
#
_entry.id   AF-A0A3M0ME10-F1
#
_cell.length_a   1.000
_cell.length_b   1.000
_cell.length_c   1.000
_cell.angle_alpha   90.00
_cell.angle_beta   90.00
_cell.angle_gamma   90.00
#
_symmetry.space_group_name_H-M   'P 1'
#
loop_
_entity.id
_entity.type
_entity.pdbx_description
1 polymer ?
#
loop_
_entity_poly.entity_id
_entity_poly.type
_entity_poly.pdbx_seq_one_letter_code
_entity_poly.pdbx_strand_id
1 'polypeptide(L)'
;MAAALAATTLILTAFPAAALEPLSQEKYINDRLIAARIADRIRRECDSIDARMVYAWSQARALKKYARDKGYSEAQIKAFLDSEPDKERIYAVAEDYMTRNGVTKGDTESYCRLGRDEIARKTVTGSLLSAK
;
A
#
# COMPACT_ATOMS: atom_id res chain seq x y z
N MET A 1 59.07 22.41 34.94
CA MET A 1 57.66 22.79 34.71
C MET A 1 57.47 23.01 33.22
N ALA A 2 56.80 22.09 32.53
CA ALA A 2 56.31 22.30 31.17
C ALA A 2 54.97 21.57 31.08
N ALA A 3 53.90 22.35 30.94
CA ALA A 3 52.52 21.91 31.04
C ALA A 3 52.13 21.06 29.83
N ALA A 4 51.60 19.86 30.08
CA ALA A 4 50.98 19.02 29.06
C ALA A 4 49.52 19.45 28.87
N LEU A 5 49.21 20.05 27.72
CA LEU A 5 47.84 20.29 27.26
C LEU A 5 47.41 19.06 26.44
N ALA A 6 46.70 18.13 27.09
CA ALA A 6 46.04 17.02 26.42
C ALA A 6 44.72 17.51 25.81
N ALA A 7 44.70 17.73 24.49
CA ALA A 7 43.50 18.05 23.74
C ALA A 7 42.74 16.75 23.43
N THR A 8 41.67 16.48 24.18
CA THR A 8 40.78 15.34 23.96
C THR A 8 39.86 15.64 22.76
N THR A 9 40.23 15.17 21.58
CA THR A 9 39.39 15.23 20.37
C THR A 9 38.21 14.27 20.51
N LEU A 10 37.02 14.82 20.75
CA LEU A 10 35.76 14.09 20.75
C LEU A 10 35.42 13.70 19.29
N ILE A 11 35.73 12.47 18.89
CA ILE A 11 35.36 11.94 17.58
C ILE A 11 33.85 11.67 17.61
N LEU A 12 33.06 12.61 17.07
CA LEU A 12 31.64 12.44 16.83
C LEU A 12 31.47 11.49 15.64
N THR A 13 31.36 10.18 15.89
CA THR A 13 31.01 9.22 14.84
C THR A 13 29.57 9.47 14.41
N ALA A 14 29.39 10.25 13.34
CA ALA A 14 28.12 10.36 12.66
C ALA A 14 27.77 8.99 12.07
N PHE A 15 26.95 8.22 12.79
CA PHE A 15 26.33 7.03 12.21
C PHE A 15 25.43 7.51 11.07
N PRO A 16 25.57 6.97 9.84
CA PRO A 16 24.63 7.29 8.78
C PRO A 16 23.25 6.83 9.26
N ALA A 17 22.33 7.79 9.41
CA ALA A 17 20.92 7.45 9.53
C ALA A 17 20.56 6.70 8.25
N ALA A 18 20.32 5.39 8.35
CA ALA A 18 19.82 4.61 7.23
C ALA A 18 18.50 5.27 6.81
N ALA A 19 18.52 5.95 5.65
CA ALA A 19 17.33 6.58 5.13
C ALA A 19 16.28 5.48 4.90
N LEU A 20 15.07 5.70 5.40
CA LEU A 20 13.95 4.80 5.13
C LEU A 20 13.79 4.69 3.61
N GLU A 21 13.52 3.47 3.13
CA GLU A 21 13.17 3.29 1.72
C GLU A 21 11.96 4.17 1.37
N PRO A 22 11.85 4.69 0.13
CA PRO A 22 10.67 5.45 -0.26
C PRO A 22 9.39 4.62 -0.09
N LEU A 23 8.29 5.25 0.35
CA LEU A 23 6.98 4.58 0.47
C LEU A 23 6.51 3.96 -0.86
N SER A 24 6.99 4.47 -1.99
CA SER A 24 6.74 3.91 -3.32
C SER A 24 7.45 2.57 -3.58
N GLN A 25 8.48 2.25 -2.80
CA GLN A 25 9.26 1.01 -2.87
C GLN A 25 8.90 0.02 -1.75
N GLU A 26 8.21 0.47 -0.69
CA GLU A 26 7.70 -0.39 0.38
C GLU A 26 6.69 -1.41 -0.14
N LYS A 27 7.17 -2.64 -0.39
CA LYS A 27 6.38 -3.72 -0.99
C LYS A 27 5.07 -3.95 -0.25
N TYR A 28 5.11 -4.06 1.09
CA TYR A 28 3.91 -4.35 1.88
C TYR A 28 2.83 -3.26 1.75
N ILE A 29 3.23 -1.98 1.71
CA ILE A 29 2.30 -0.86 1.55
C ILE A 29 1.69 -0.88 0.16
N ASN A 30 2.54 -1.05 -0.86
CA ASN A 30 2.12 -1.05 -2.25
C ASN A 30 1.17 -2.22 -2.57
N ASP A 31 1.49 -3.44 -2.13
CA ASP A 31 0.65 -4.62 -2.36
C ASP A 31 -0.75 -4.43 -1.77
N ARG A 32 -0.86 -3.81 -0.59
CA ARG A 32 -2.15 -3.54 0.06
C ARG A 32 -2.95 -2.46 -0.67
N LEU A 33 -2.28 -1.41 -1.17
CA LEU A 33 -2.94 -0.36 -1.96
C LEU A 33 -3.41 -0.89 -3.31
N ILE A 34 -2.60 -1.74 -3.98
CA ILE A 34 -2.98 -2.43 -5.21
C ILE A 34 -4.19 -3.32 -4.96
N ALA A 35 -4.15 -4.16 -3.91
CA ALA A 35 -5.27 -5.04 -3.57
C ALA A 35 -6.56 -4.27 -3.27
N ALA A 36 -6.46 -3.14 -2.56
CA ALA A 36 -7.58 -2.24 -2.30
C ALA A 36 -8.12 -1.59 -3.59
N ARG A 37 -7.24 -1.20 -4.52
CA ARG A 37 -7.64 -0.65 -5.82
C ARG A 37 -8.40 -1.68 -6.66
N ILE A 38 -7.94 -2.93 -6.70
CA ILE A 38 -8.63 -4.03 -7.38
C ILE A 38 -10.01 -4.24 -6.76
N ALA A 39 -10.10 -4.31 -5.43
CA ALA A 39 -11.37 -4.46 -4.72
C ALA A 39 -12.34 -3.30 -5.01
N ASP A 40 -11.84 -2.06 -5.05
CA ASP A 40 -12.64 -0.88 -5.38
C ASP A 40 -13.17 -0.90 -6.82
N ARG A 41 -12.40 -1.41 -7.79
CA ARG A 41 -12.90 -1.57 -9.16
C ARG A 41 -13.95 -2.67 -9.25
N ILE A 42 -13.71 -3.83 -8.65
CA ILE A 42 -14.66 -4.96 -8.66
C ILE A 42 -16.02 -4.54 -8.10
N ARG A 43 -16.08 -3.92 -6.91
CA ARG A 43 -17.35 -3.50 -6.28
C ARG A 43 -18.10 -2.42 -7.07
N ARG A 44 -17.39 -1.64 -7.92
CA ARG A 44 -17.98 -0.54 -8.69
C ARG A 44 -18.56 -1.02 -10.00
N GLU A 45 -17.96 -2.05 -10.58
CA GLU A 45 -18.39 -2.62 -11.87
C GLU A 45 -19.33 -3.81 -11.67
N CYS A 46 -19.31 -4.46 -10.49
CA CYS A 46 -20.12 -5.64 -10.18
C CYS A 46 -21.18 -5.37 -9.12
N ASP A 47 -22.45 -5.40 -9.51
CA ASP A 47 -23.58 -5.13 -8.61
C ASP A 47 -23.85 -6.25 -7.59
N SER A 48 -23.29 -7.45 -7.77
CA SER A 48 -23.49 -8.58 -6.84
C SER A 48 -22.42 -8.68 -5.74
N ILE A 49 -21.44 -7.77 -5.72
CA ILE A 49 -20.33 -7.79 -4.76
C ILE A 49 -20.21 -6.43 -4.07
N ASP A 50 -20.27 -6.43 -2.74
CA ASP A 50 -20.03 -5.25 -1.91
C ASP A 50 -18.63 -5.24 -1.31
N ALA A 51 -18.19 -4.05 -0.86
CA ALA A 51 -17.02 -3.93 -0.02
C ALA A 51 -17.37 -4.13 1.46
N ARG A 52 -16.50 -4.82 2.19
CA ARG A 52 -16.54 -4.89 3.66
C ARG A 52 -16.01 -3.58 4.24
N MET A 53 -16.79 -2.50 4.17
CA MET A 53 -16.33 -1.14 4.47
C MET A 53 -15.66 -0.99 5.85
N VAL A 54 -16.25 -1.59 6.89
CA VAL A 54 -15.67 -1.57 8.25
C VAL A 54 -14.30 -2.24 8.27
N TYR A 55 -14.16 -3.37 7.59
CA TYR A 55 -12.90 -4.09 7.49
C TYR A 55 -11.88 -3.32 6.66
N ALA A 56 -12.25 -2.81 5.48
CA ALA A 56 -11.38 -1.98 4.64
C ALA A 56 -10.84 -0.76 5.39
N TRP A 57 -11.70 -0.07 6.16
CA TRP A 57 -11.27 1.04 7.01
C TRP A 57 -10.32 0.62 8.14
N SER A 58 -10.54 -0.56 8.74
CA SER A 58 -9.61 -1.12 9.73
C SER A 58 -8.24 -1.43 9.12
N GLN A 59 -8.21 -1.98 7.90
CA GLN A 59 -6.97 -2.31 7.19
C GLN A 59 -6.21 -1.05 6.78
N ALA A 60 -6.90 0.00 6.33
CA ALA A 60 -6.27 1.29 6.02
C ALA A 60 -5.61 1.92 7.27
N ARG A 61 -6.28 1.86 8.43
CA ARG A 61 -5.70 2.33 9.70
C ARG A 61 -4.51 1.50 10.14
N ALA A 62 -4.59 0.17 10.01
CA ALA A 62 -3.47 -0.72 10.29
C ALA A 62 -2.27 -0.44 9.37
N LEU A 63 -2.51 -0.18 8.09
CA LEU A 63 -1.45 0.15 7.13
C LEU A 63 -0.76 1.49 7.45
N LYS A 64 -1.57 2.50 7.81
CA LYS A 64 -1.06 3.78 8.28
C LYS A 64 -0.23 3.63 9.55
N LYS A 65 -0.70 2.83 10.51
CA LYS A 65 0.06 2.51 11.73
C LYS A 65 1.38 1.80 11.39
N TYR A 66 1.35 0.81 10.50
CA TYR A 66 2.56 0.10 10.05
C TYR A 66 3.61 1.08 9.49
N ALA A 67 3.21 2.01 8.61
CA ALA A 67 4.13 3.00 8.07
C ALA A 67 4.74 3.89 9.18
N ARG A 68 3.91 4.33 10.14
CA ARG A 68 4.40 5.12 11.27
C ARG A 68 5.35 4.34 12.17
N ASP A 69 5.06 3.07 12.43
CA ASP A 69 5.90 2.20 13.24
C ASP A 69 7.27 1.94 12.55
N LYS A 70 7.34 2.00 11.21
CA LYS A 70 8.61 2.03 10.47
C LYS A 70 9.36 3.37 10.52
N GLY A 71 8.75 4.43 11.03
CA GLY A 71 9.36 5.76 11.17
C GLY A 71 8.93 6.78 10.11
N TYR A 72 7.99 6.46 9.22
CA TYR A 72 7.45 7.45 8.29
C TYR A 72 6.58 8.47 9.02
N SER A 73 6.82 9.75 8.75
CA SER A 73 5.97 10.84 9.24
C SER A 73 4.61 10.85 8.55
N GLU A 74 3.61 11.42 9.24
CA GLU A 74 2.28 11.67 8.68
C GLU A 74 2.33 12.48 7.37
N ALA A 75 3.26 13.45 7.29
CA ALA A 75 3.47 14.27 6.10
C ALA A 75 4.01 13.44 4.92
N GLN A 76 4.97 12.54 5.16
CA GLN A 76 5.48 11.63 4.13
C GLN A 76 4.40 10.67 3.63
N ILE A 77 3.61 10.09 4.55
CA ILE A 77 2.50 9.21 4.19
C ILE A 77 1.48 9.96 3.34
N LYS A 78 1.09 11.17 3.75
CA LYS A 78 0.15 12.00 2.99
C LYS A 78 0.70 12.37 1.61
N ALA A 79 1.95 12.83 1.54
CA ALA A 79 2.60 13.18 0.27
C ALA A 79 2.63 11.99 -0.70
N PHE A 80 2.91 10.79 -0.20
CA PHE A 80 2.86 9.56 -0.99
C PHE A 80 1.43 9.21 -1.46
N LEU A 81 0.44 9.31 -0.58
CA LEU A 81 -0.96 9.04 -0.96
C LEU A 81 -1.55 10.09 -1.90
N ASP A 82 -1.01 11.32 -1.90
CA ASP A 82 -1.43 12.42 -2.77
C ASP A 82 -0.64 12.48 -4.08
N SER A 83 0.46 11.73 -4.20
CA SER A 83 1.33 11.66 -5.37
C SER A 83 0.61 11.02 -6.55
N GLU A 84 0.30 11.83 -7.58
CA GLU A 84 -0.25 11.34 -8.85
C GLU A 84 0.60 10.25 -9.52
N PRO A 85 1.95 10.37 -9.64
CA PRO A 85 2.73 9.30 -10.26
C PRO A 85 2.69 7.98 -9.47
N ASP A 86 2.58 8.04 -8.13
CA ASP A 86 2.41 6.82 -7.33
C ASP A 86 1.03 6.20 -7.50
N LYS A 87 -0.02 7.02 -7.56
CA LYS A 87 -1.38 6.54 -7.85
C LYS A 87 -1.47 5.89 -9.22
N GLU A 88 -0.94 6.55 -10.25
CA GLU A 88 -0.92 6.03 -11.62
C GLU A 88 -0.20 4.69 -11.70
N ARG A 89 0.96 4.56 -11.05
CA ARG A 89 1.68 3.29 -10.97
C ARG A 89 0.85 2.21 -10.28
N ILE A 90 0.25 2.50 -9.11
CA ILE A 90 -0.60 1.55 -8.38
C ILE A 90 -1.80 1.13 -9.25
N TYR A 91 -2.40 2.07 -9.99
CA TYR A 91 -3.55 1.81 -10.84
C TYR A 91 -3.16 0.96 -12.04
N ALA A 92 -2.04 1.26 -12.69
CA ALA A 92 -1.51 0.47 -13.80
C ALA A 92 -1.24 -0.99 -13.38
N VAL A 93 -0.63 -1.20 -12.20
CA VAL A 93 -0.39 -2.56 -11.68
C VAL A 93 -1.70 -3.28 -11.36
N ALA A 94 -2.68 -2.59 -10.77
CA ALA A 94 -4.00 -3.15 -10.50
C ALA A 94 -4.75 -3.52 -11.81
N GLU A 95 -4.68 -2.67 -12.83
CA GLU A 95 -5.30 -2.90 -14.14
C GLU A 95 -4.65 -4.05 -14.90
N ASP A 96 -3.31 -4.11 -14.90
CA ASP A 96 -2.56 -5.23 -15.47
C ASP A 96 -2.86 -6.54 -14.75
N TYR A 97 -2.98 -6.54 -13.41
CA TYR A 97 -3.44 -7.71 -12.67
C TYR A 97 -4.84 -8.14 -13.11
N MET A 98 -5.81 -7.23 -13.15
CA MET A 98 -7.19 -7.55 -13.53
C MET A 98 -7.24 -8.11 -14.95
N THR A 99 -6.55 -7.48 -15.90
CA THR A 99 -6.49 -7.90 -17.31
C THR A 99 -5.91 -9.31 -17.44
N ARG A 100 -4.79 -9.59 -16.76
CA ARG A 100 -4.18 -10.94 -16.75
C ARG A 100 -5.07 -12.00 -16.12
N ASN A 101 -5.99 -11.60 -15.24
CA ASN A 101 -6.99 -12.49 -14.64
C ASN A 101 -8.34 -12.49 -15.41
N GLY A 102 -8.34 -12.01 -16.65
CA GLY A 102 -9.47 -12.13 -17.58
C GLY A 102 -10.55 -11.08 -17.41
N VAL A 103 -10.25 -9.95 -16.75
CA VAL A 103 -11.13 -8.79 -16.74
C VAL A 103 -11.03 -8.06 -18.07
N THR A 104 -12.18 -7.75 -18.67
CA THR A 104 -12.30 -6.97 -19.90
C THR A 104 -13.02 -5.66 -19.60
N LYS A 105 -12.47 -4.53 -20.07
CA LYS A 105 -13.08 -3.22 -19.90
C LYS A 105 -14.47 -3.20 -20.57
N GLY A 106 -15.50 -2.82 -19.81
CA GLY A 106 -16.89 -2.78 -20.27
C GLY A 106 -17.65 -4.11 -20.10
N ASP A 107 -17.00 -5.18 -19.66
CA ASP A 107 -17.65 -6.45 -19.32
C ASP A 107 -17.78 -6.59 -17.80
N THR A 108 -18.94 -6.19 -17.26
CA THR A 108 -19.27 -6.32 -15.84
C THR A 108 -19.10 -7.74 -15.29
N GLU A 109 -19.47 -8.77 -16.04
CA GLU A 109 -19.42 -10.14 -15.55
C GLU A 109 -17.97 -10.61 -15.36
N SER A 110 -17.04 -10.10 -16.17
CA SER A 110 -15.61 -10.37 -15.98
C SER A 110 -15.09 -9.85 -14.64
N TYR A 111 -15.53 -8.68 -14.18
CA TYR A 111 -15.20 -8.15 -12.85
C TYR A 111 -15.85 -8.96 -11.74
N CYS A 112 -17.12 -9.35 -11.91
CA CYS A 112 -17.84 -10.18 -10.95
C CYS A 112 -17.17 -11.54 -10.76
N ARG A 113 -16.77 -12.20 -11.86
CA ARG A 113 -16.05 -13.49 -11.82
C ARG A 113 -14.74 -13.36 -11.04
N LEU A 114 -13.91 -12.37 -11.38
CA LEU A 114 -12.68 -12.11 -10.64
C LEU A 114 -12.97 -11.88 -9.14
N GLY A 115 -13.97 -11.07 -8.82
CA GLY A 115 -14.37 -10.81 -7.43
C GLY A 115 -14.72 -12.06 -6.65
N ARG A 116 -15.53 -12.96 -7.23
CA ARG A 116 -15.88 -14.24 -6.61
C ARG A 116 -14.66 -15.12 -6.41
N ASP A 117 -13.75 -15.17 -7.40
CA ASP A 117 -12.51 -15.93 -7.30
C ASP A 117 -11.59 -15.40 -6.20
N GLU A 118 -11.42 -14.07 -6.10
CA GLU A 118 -10.64 -13.42 -5.04
C GLU A 118 -11.21 -13.75 -3.64
N ILE A 119 -12.55 -13.68 -3.50
CA ILE A 119 -13.25 -14.04 -2.24
C ILE A 119 -13.02 -15.51 -1.91
N ALA A 120 -13.22 -16.42 -2.87
CA ALA A 120 -13.06 -17.85 -2.67
C ALA A 120 -11.62 -18.23 -2.27
N ARG A 121 -10.63 -17.59 -2.90
CA ARG A 121 -9.19 -17.76 -2.61
C ARG A 121 -8.75 -17.07 -1.32
N LYS A 122 -9.62 -16.27 -0.67
CA LYS A 122 -9.30 -15.50 0.55
C LYS A 122 -8.06 -14.62 0.39
N THR A 123 -7.89 -14.02 -0.78
CA THR A 123 -6.78 -13.10 -1.04
C THR A 123 -6.95 -11.82 -0.23
N VAL A 124 -5.95 -10.93 -0.24
CA VAL A 124 -6.12 -9.59 0.34
C VAL A 124 -7.29 -8.86 -0.31
N THR A 125 -7.37 -8.86 -1.64
CA THR A 125 -8.50 -8.27 -2.38
C THR A 125 -9.84 -8.91 -1.98
N GLY A 126 -9.91 -10.24 -1.96
CA GLY A 126 -11.11 -10.98 -1.57
C GLY A 126 -11.54 -10.71 -0.13
N SER A 127 -10.59 -10.52 0.78
CA SER A 127 -10.88 -10.19 2.18
C SER A 127 -11.55 -8.82 2.35
N LEU A 128 -11.40 -7.91 1.37
CA LEU A 128 -12.04 -6.60 1.34
C LEU A 128 -13.45 -6.65 0.73
N LEU A 129 -13.85 -7.79 0.16
CA LEU A 129 -15.09 -7.95 -0.60
C LEU A 129 -16.05 -8.94 0.10
N SER A 130 -17.33 -8.82 -0.21
CA SER A 130 -18.38 -9.77 0.17
C SER A 130 -19.31 -9.98 -1.01
N ALA A 131 -19.63 -11.23 -1.31
CA ALA A 131 -20.77 -11.53 -2.17
C ALA A 131 -22.06 -11.14 -1.43
N LYS A 132 -23.05 -10.65 -2.18
CA LYS A 132 -24.41 -10.40 -1.71
C LYS A 132 -25.19 -11.70 -1.53
#